data_AF-A0A3C1KHY3-F1
#
_entry.id   AF-A0A3C1KHY3-F1
#
_cell.length_a   1.000
_cell.length_b   1.000
_cell.length_c   1.000
_cell.angle_alpha   90.00
_cell.angle_beta   90.00
_cell.angle_gamma   90.00
#
_symmetry.space_group_name_H-M   'P 1'
#
loop_
_entity.id
_entity.type
_entity.pdbx_description
1 polymer ?
#
loop_
_entity_poly.entity_id
_entity_poly.type
_entity_poly.pdbx_seq_one_letter_code
_entity_poly.pdbx_strand_id
1 'polypeptide(L)'
;MPAAELHDFAHEDLAGNALHNALRDARERGPVQPALFGGKPAFLICSHRSLAEAFRDNARFPPADAYRITIEPVQGVTFQTMEGDQ
;
A
#
# COMPACT_ATOMS: atom_id res chain seq x y z
N MET A 1 -20.91 11.37 -13.06
CA MET A 1 -20.26 10.18 -12.47
C MET A 1 -20.09 10.47 -10.99
N PRO A 2 -20.76 9.76 -10.06
CA PRO A 2 -20.40 9.90 -8.66
C PRO A 2 -18.91 9.52 -8.54
N ALA A 3 -18.15 10.25 -7.71
CA ALA A 3 -16.80 9.83 -7.38
C ALA A 3 -16.88 8.41 -6.82
N ALA A 4 -16.14 7.47 -7.40
CA ALA A 4 -16.06 6.13 -6.82
C ALA A 4 -15.54 6.29 -5.40
N GLU A 5 -16.29 5.78 -4.43
CA GLU A 5 -15.88 5.76 -3.03
C GLU A 5 -14.56 4.99 -2.93
N LEU A 6 -13.55 5.60 -2.30
CA LEU A 6 -12.22 5.01 -2.19
C LEU A 6 -12.17 4.10 -0.97
N HIS A 7 -11.74 2.85 -1.16
CA HIS A 7 -11.52 1.93 -0.06
C HIS A 7 -10.38 2.40 0.86
N ASP A 8 -10.55 2.24 2.17
CA ASP A 8 -9.48 2.41 3.16
C ASP A 8 -8.94 1.05 3.59
N PHE A 9 -7.83 0.65 2.96
CA PHE A 9 -7.23 -0.66 3.19
C PHE A 9 -6.55 -0.83 4.56
N ALA A 10 -6.55 0.18 5.43
CA ALA A 10 -6.02 0.06 6.79
C ALA A 10 -7.10 -0.35 7.81
N HIS A 11 -8.35 0.09 7.65
CA HIS A 11 -9.38 -0.04 8.67
C HIS A 11 -10.74 -0.54 8.17
N GLU A 12 -10.98 -0.54 6.86
CA GLU A 12 -12.24 -1.02 6.31
C GLU A 12 -12.38 -2.53 6.50
N ASP A 13 -13.54 -2.96 6.99
CA ASP A 13 -13.82 -4.38 7.23
C ASP A 13 -14.22 -5.09 5.92
N LEU A 14 -13.20 -5.48 5.16
CA LEU A 14 -13.32 -6.20 3.90
C LEU A 14 -13.21 -7.73 4.09
N ALA A 15 -14.08 -8.30 4.92
CA ALA A 15 -14.03 -9.72 5.26
C ALA A 15 -14.28 -10.68 4.07
N GLY A 16 -13.63 -11.84 4.11
CA GLY A 16 -13.84 -12.94 3.15
C GLY A 16 -13.58 -12.53 1.69
N ASN A 17 -14.58 -12.71 0.82
CA ASN A 17 -14.45 -12.40 -0.60
C ASN A 17 -14.47 -10.90 -0.91
N ALA A 18 -14.86 -10.04 0.04
CA ALA A 18 -14.95 -8.60 -0.20
C ALA A 18 -13.59 -7.99 -0.56
N LEU A 19 -12.53 -8.33 0.17
CA LEU A 19 -11.17 -7.88 -0.15
C LEU A 19 -10.74 -8.34 -1.54
N HIS A 20 -10.99 -9.61 -1.88
CA HIS A 20 -10.62 -10.14 -3.19
C HIS A 20 -11.33 -9.45 -4.34
N ASN A 21 -12.61 -9.09 -4.15
CA ASN A 21 -13.39 -8.34 -5.13
C ASN A 21 -12.90 -6.90 -5.27
N ALA A 22 -12.70 -6.18 -4.15
CA ALA A 22 -12.17 -4.82 -4.17
C ALA A 22 -10.81 -4.74 -4.91
N LEU A 23 -9.91 -5.69 -4.64
CA LEU A 23 -8.60 -5.76 -5.31
C LEU A 23 -8.73 -6.14 -6.80
N ARG A 24 -9.72 -6.95 -7.17
CA ARG A 24 -9.99 -7.32 -8.58
C ARG A 24 -10.50 -6.13 -9.36
N ASP A 25 -11.50 -5.44 -8.82
CA ASP A 25 -12.10 -4.27 -9.45
C ASP A 25 -11.06 -3.15 -9.62
N ALA A 26 -10.17 -2.97 -8.65
CA ALA A 26 -9.05 -2.02 -8.76
C ALA A 26 -8.10 -2.40 -9.90
N ARG A 27 -7.72 -3.67 -10.02
CA ARG A 27 -6.86 -4.17 -11.12
C ARG A 27 -7.49 -3.96 -12.49
N GLU A 28 -8.80 -4.14 -12.63
CA GLU A 28 -9.51 -3.96 -13.90
C GLU A 28 -9.49 -2.50 -14.38
N ARG A 29 -9.41 -1.54 -13.45
CA ARG A 29 -9.31 -0.11 -13.76
C ARG A 29 -7.88 0.36 -14.06
N GLY A 30 -6.86 -0.39 -13.65
CA GLY A 30 -5.49 -0.10 -14.01
C GLY A 30 -4.43 -0.59 -13.02
N PRO A 31 -3.14 -0.42 -13.37
CA PRO A 31 -2.02 -0.94 -12.59
C PRO A 31 -1.74 -0.17 -11.28
N VAL A 32 -2.26 1.05 -11.16
CA VAL A 32 -2.21 1.90 -9.96
C VAL A 32 -3.56 2.59 -9.84
N GLN A 33 -4.13 2.60 -8.64
CA GLN A 33 -5.42 3.22 -8.35
C GLN A 33 -5.33 4.12 -7.12
N PRO A 34 -6.07 5.24 -7.06
CA PRO A 34 -6.22 5.98 -5.82
C PRO A 34 -6.93 5.12 -4.77
N ALA A 35 -6.55 5.29 -3.51
CA ALA A 35 -7.13 4.61 -2.35
C ALA A 35 -6.96 5.49 -1.10
N LEU A 36 -7.47 5.00 0.03
CA LEU A 36 -7.14 5.51 1.34
C LEU A 36 -6.32 4.48 2.13
N PHE A 37 -5.51 4.98 3.05
CA PHE A 37 -4.83 4.18 4.06
C PHE A 37 -4.80 4.95 5.38
N GLY A 38 -5.62 4.52 6.33
CA GLY A 38 -5.77 5.19 7.61
C GLY A 38 -6.37 6.60 7.48
N GLY A 39 -7.36 6.75 6.61
CA GLY A 39 -8.03 8.01 6.28
C GLY A 39 -7.20 8.98 5.44
N LYS A 40 -5.96 8.61 5.05
CA LYS A 40 -5.07 9.45 4.24
C LYS A 40 -5.09 9.03 2.77
N PRO A 41 -5.02 9.97 1.82
CA PRO A 41 -4.83 9.65 0.40
C PRO A 41 -3.60 8.76 0.17
N ALA A 42 -3.80 7.69 -0.57
CA ALA A 42 -2.76 6.73 -0.92
C ALA A 42 -2.95 6.20 -2.35
N PHE A 43 -1.99 5.40 -2.80
CA PHE A 43 -2.09 4.67 -4.07
C PHE A 43 -1.99 3.17 -3.82
N LEU A 44 -2.96 2.42 -4.34
CA LEU A 44 -2.92 0.96 -4.40
C LEU A 44 -2.19 0.54 -5.68
N ILE A 45 -1.05 -0.14 -5.53
CA ILE A 45 -0.34 -0.75 -6.66
C ILE A 45 -0.93 -2.12 -6.95
N CYS A 46 -1.51 -2.27 -8.14
CA CYS A 46 -2.33 -3.41 -8.53
C CYS A 46 -1.60 -4.40 -9.46
N SER A 47 -0.43 -4.03 -10.00
CA SER A 47 0.32 -4.88 -10.93
C SER A 47 1.71 -5.24 -10.41
N HIS A 48 2.15 -6.47 -10.73
CA HIS A 48 3.50 -6.95 -10.42
C HIS A 48 4.58 -6.03 -11.00
N ARG A 49 4.43 -5.60 -12.26
CA ARG A 49 5.40 -4.73 -12.93
C ARG A 49 5.57 -3.40 -12.19
N SER A 50 4.46 -2.72 -11.88
CA SER A 50 4.49 -1.43 -11.19
C SER A 50 5.02 -1.57 -9.76
N LEU A 51 4.68 -2.66 -9.08
CA LEU A 51 5.20 -2.93 -7.74
C LEU A 51 6.71 -3.14 -7.77
N ALA A 52 7.20 -3.98 -8.69
CA ALA A 52 8.63 -4.23 -8.86
C ALA A 52 9.41 -2.99 -9.31
N GLU A 53 8.79 -2.06 -10.04
CA GLU A 53 9.39 -0.77 -10.40
C GLU A 53 9.48 0.16 -9.19
N ALA A 54 8.40 0.33 -8.43
CA ALA A 54 8.38 1.14 -7.22
C ALA A 54 9.40 0.64 -6.18
N PHE A 55 9.49 -0.68 -5.98
CA PHE A 55 10.44 -1.29 -5.04
C PHE A 55 11.92 -1.10 -5.41
N ARG A 56 12.23 -0.81 -6.68
CA ARG A 56 13.61 -0.55 -7.11
C ARG A 56 13.98 0.94 -7.02
N ASP A 57 12.99 1.82 -6.93
CA ASP A 57 13.18 3.27 -6.88
C ASP A 57 13.16 3.78 -5.44
N ASN A 58 14.20 3.42 -4.68
CA ASN A 58 14.36 3.85 -3.28
C ASN A 58 14.52 5.36 -3.12
N ALA A 59 14.81 6.10 -4.20
CA ALA A 59 14.92 7.55 -4.16
C ALA A 59 13.53 8.22 -4.12
N ARG A 60 12.54 7.67 -4.85
CA ARG A 60 11.17 8.18 -4.85
C ARG A 60 10.27 7.49 -3.84
N PHE A 61 10.56 6.23 -3.50
CA PHE A 61 9.82 5.44 -2.52
C PHE A 61 10.75 4.89 -1.44
N PRO A 62 11.18 5.72 -0.47
CA PRO A 62 12.08 5.27 0.60
C PRO A 62 11.40 4.18 1.46
N PRO A 63 11.99 2.97 1.58
CA PRO A 63 11.40 1.88 2.35
C PRO A 63 11.21 2.20 3.83
N ALA A 64 12.16 2.96 4.42
CA ALA A 64 12.09 3.44 5.80
C ALA A 64 10.78 4.20 6.12
N ASP A 65 10.22 4.95 5.17
CA ASP A 65 8.99 5.71 5.40
C ASP A 65 7.77 4.79 5.51
N ALA A 66 7.66 3.80 4.62
CA ALA A 66 6.59 2.81 4.68
C ALA A 66 6.68 1.99 5.99
N TYR A 67 7.90 1.61 6.38
CA TYR A 67 8.19 0.89 7.61
C TYR A 67 7.75 1.66 8.87
N ARG A 68 8.14 2.93 8.98
CA ARG A 68 7.79 3.81 10.11
C ARG A 68 6.28 4.00 10.27
N ILE A 69 5.55 4.04 9.15
CA ILE A 69 4.10 4.23 9.16
C ILE A 69 3.36 2.95 9.56
N THR A 70 3.83 1.79 9.09
CA THR A 70 3.02 0.55 9.13
C THR A 70 3.54 -0.51 10.11
N ILE A 71 4.83 -0.53 10.43
CA ILE A 71 5.48 -1.62 11.15
C ILE A 71 6.11 -1.14 12.46
N GLU A 72 6.81 -0.01 12.47
CA GLU A 72 7.44 0.54 13.68
C GLU A 72 6.48 0.66 14.88
N PRO A 73 5.23 1.12 14.73
CA PRO A 73 4.31 1.29 15.86
C PRO A 73 3.94 -0.01 16.59
N VAL A 74 4.06 -1.16 15.91
CA VAL A 74 3.65 -2.47 16.43
C VAL A 74 4.83 -3.41 16.70
N GLN A 75 5.92 -3.31 15.92
CA GLN A 75 7.03 -4.26 15.97
C GLN A 75 8.31 -3.68 16.62
N GLY A 76 8.49 -2.35 16.64
CA GLY A 76 9.74 -1.71 17.06
C GLY A 76 10.92 -1.99 16.12
N VAL A 77 12.09 -1.38 16.39
CA VAL A 77 13.28 -1.50 15.51
C VAL A 77 13.87 -2.92 15.55
N THR A 78 14.04 -3.57 14.40
CA THR A 78 14.62 -4.93 14.29
C THR A 78 15.64 -5.03 13.15
N PHE A 79 16.40 -6.12 13.06
CA PHE A 79 17.36 -6.35 11.96
C PHE A 79 16.73 -6.27 10.55
N GLN A 80 15.42 -6.49 10.42
CA GLN A 80 14.70 -6.36 9.14
C GLN A 80 14.44 -4.90 8.72
N THR A 81 14.88 -3.94 9.53
CA THR A 81 14.46 -2.53 9.51
C THR A 81 15.66 -1.60 9.50
N MET A 82 16.86 -2.17 9.47
CA MET A 82 18.13 -1.46 9.37
C MET A 82 18.49 -1.32 7.88
N GLU A 83 18.77 -0.09 7.44
CA GLU A 83 19.25 0.19 6.09
C GLU A 83 20.78 0.34 6.10
N GLY A 84 21.50 -0.47 5.32
CA GLY A 84 22.95 -0.35 5.14
C GLY A 84 23.78 -0.73 6.38
N ASP A 85 24.96 -0.13 6.54
CA ASP A 85 25.90 -0.35 7.66
C ASP A 85 25.46 0.37 8.95
N GLN A 86 24.30 0.03 9.49
CA GLN A 86 23.96 0.32 10.88
C GLN A 86 24.52 -0.77 11.82
#